data_AF-A0A139GZZ9-F1
#
_entry.id   AF-A0A139GZZ9-F1
#
_cell.length_a   1.000
_cell.length_b   1.000
_cell.length_c   1.000
_cell.angle_alpha   90.00
_cell.angle_beta   90.00
_cell.angle_gamma   90.00
#
_symmetry.space_group_name_H-M   'P 1'
#
loop_
_entity.id
_entity.type
_entity.pdbx_description
1 polymer ?
#
loop_
_entity_poly.entity_id
_entity_poly.type
_entity_poly.pdbx_seq_one_letter_code
_entity_poly.pdbx_strand_id
1 'polypeptide(L)'
;MFTKTLALLALASTSVLAMPAPQSDVPSFSDKMGVSATGPGITNVDLTASKGSIYVGGDQNDAKCDDDGPQHFATFVLYSDGTLFLYKLGNPPQQLWVDASGMGMGITGYTSGDEQPPKNASRGKFAVDQDGFLTFEGTGAKACPTNDQGKWSVWFTSNQRPGNQDGCVDVKLKAYKAPARVSCEYSHGQ
;
A
#
# COMPACT_ATOMS: atom_id res chain seq x y z
N MET A 1 36.82 -48.58 -59.49
CA MET A 1 36.24 -47.31 -59.02
C MET A 1 35.51 -47.59 -57.72
N PHE A 2 36.02 -47.10 -56.58
CA PHE A 2 35.44 -47.36 -55.25
C PHE A 2 34.71 -46.09 -54.77
N THR A 3 33.40 -46.17 -54.60
CA THR A 3 32.56 -45.06 -54.13
C THR A 3 32.44 -45.12 -52.60
N LYS A 4 32.95 -44.10 -51.90
CA LYS A 4 32.81 -43.92 -50.45
C LYS A 4 31.47 -43.27 -50.11
N THR A 5 30.66 -43.94 -49.30
CA THR A 5 29.41 -43.40 -48.75
C THR A 5 29.72 -42.60 -47.48
N LEU A 6 29.45 -41.29 -47.49
CA LEU A 6 29.46 -40.45 -46.29
C LEU A 6 28.10 -40.54 -45.59
N ALA A 7 28.10 -40.91 -44.31
CA ALA A 7 26.92 -40.82 -43.44
C ALA A 7 26.90 -39.45 -42.75
N LEU A 8 25.82 -38.68 -42.94
CA LEU A 8 25.55 -37.45 -42.20
C LEU A 8 24.89 -37.80 -40.86
N LEU A 9 25.50 -37.37 -39.74
CA LEU A 9 24.86 -37.35 -38.42
C LEU A 9 24.02 -36.08 -38.27
N ALA A 10 22.72 -36.22 -38.03
CA ALA A 10 21.84 -35.13 -37.67
C ALA A 10 21.93 -34.85 -36.15
N LEU A 11 22.36 -33.63 -35.78
CA LEU A 11 22.27 -33.15 -34.40
C LEU A 11 20.87 -32.58 -34.16
N ALA A 12 20.12 -33.16 -33.23
CA ALA A 12 18.85 -32.61 -32.77
C ALA A 12 19.10 -31.51 -31.73
N SER A 13 18.82 -30.25 -32.09
CA SER A 13 18.87 -29.12 -31.16
C SER A 13 17.55 -29.03 -30.38
N THR A 14 17.58 -29.31 -29.08
CA THR A 14 16.43 -29.10 -28.18
C THR A 14 16.37 -27.64 -27.76
N SER A 15 15.47 -26.86 -28.37
CA SER A 15 15.15 -25.49 -27.97
C SER A 15 14.36 -25.51 -26.66
N VAL A 16 14.97 -25.08 -25.56
CA VAL A 16 14.26 -24.88 -24.29
C VAL A 16 13.49 -23.58 -24.40
N LEU A 17 12.15 -23.64 -24.47
CA LEU A 17 11.31 -22.45 -24.40
C LEU A 17 11.39 -21.90 -22.97
N ALA A 18 12.03 -20.74 -22.81
CA ALA A 18 11.96 -19.99 -21.56
C ALA A 18 10.51 -19.58 -21.32
N MET A 19 9.86 -20.20 -20.33
CA MET A 19 8.54 -19.75 -19.88
C MET A 19 8.71 -18.38 -19.22
N PRO A 20 7.82 -17.40 -19.48
CA PRO A 20 7.86 -16.12 -18.78
C PRO A 20 7.72 -16.40 -17.28
N ALA A 21 8.64 -15.86 -16.47
CA ALA A 21 8.54 -15.93 -15.02
C ALA A 21 7.22 -15.29 -14.58
N PRO A 22 6.50 -15.86 -13.58
CA PRO A 22 5.31 -15.23 -13.03
C PRO A 22 5.69 -13.82 -12.57
N GLN A 23 5.07 -12.80 -13.17
CA GLN A 23 5.26 -11.42 -12.74
C GLN A 23 4.67 -11.31 -11.33
N SER A 24 5.50 -10.91 -10.36
CA SER A 24 5.02 -10.67 -9.00
C SER A 24 4.00 -9.53 -9.00
N ASP A 25 2.80 -9.80 -8.51
CA ASP A 25 1.74 -8.81 -8.26
C ASP A 25 2.08 -7.89 -7.08
N VAL A 26 3.11 -8.23 -6.29
CA VAL A 26 3.62 -7.41 -5.20
C VAL A 26 4.32 -6.17 -5.78
N PRO A 27 3.92 -4.95 -5.37
CA PRO A 27 4.60 -3.72 -5.78
C PRO A 27 6.07 -3.71 -5.38
N SER A 28 6.94 -3.22 -6.27
CA SER A 28 8.33 -2.88 -5.95
C SER A 28 8.43 -1.47 -5.38
N PHE A 29 9.60 -1.11 -4.84
CA PHE A 29 9.83 0.26 -4.40
C PHE A 29 9.65 1.25 -5.54
N SER A 30 9.08 2.41 -5.23
CA SER A 30 8.68 3.47 -6.18
C SER A 30 7.54 3.11 -7.14
N ASP A 31 6.97 1.90 -7.09
CA ASP A 31 5.74 1.60 -7.82
C ASP A 31 4.57 2.36 -7.22
N LYS A 32 3.65 2.82 -8.09
CA LYS A 32 2.32 3.27 -7.66
C LYS A 32 1.53 2.05 -7.23
N MET A 33 0.95 2.11 -6.03
CA MET A 33 0.19 1.01 -5.48
C MET A 33 -1.12 1.45 -4.84
N GLY A 34 -2.14 0.59 -4.97
CA GLY A 34 -3.30 0.61 -4.08
C GLY A 34 -3.08 -0.36 -2.93
N VAL A 35 -3.91 -0.24 -1.90
CA VAL A 35 -3.88 -1.13 -0.73
C VAL A 35 -5.31 -1.48 -0.38
N SER A 36 -5.62 -2.78 -0.30
CA SER A 36 -6.95 -3.28 0.07
C SER A 36 -6.91 -4.01 1.41
N ALA A 37 -7.91 -3.77 2.24
CA ALA A 37 -8.07 -4.38 3.53
C ALA A 37 -9.00 -5.60 3.46
N THR A 38 -8.63 -6.68 4.15
CA THR A 38 -9.49 -7.84 4.39
C THR A 38 -9.38 -8.31 5.83
N GLY A 39 -10.53 -8.54 6.46
CA GLY A 39 -10.66 -8.98 7.85
C GLY A 39 -12.12 -9.29 8.22
N PRO A 40 -12.45 -9.54 9.50
CA PRO A 40 -13.82 -9.74 9.93
C PRO A 40 -14.73 -8.57 9.51
N GLY A 41 -15.75 -8.84 8.69
CA GLY A 41 -16.69 -7.82 8.20
C GLY A 41 -16.14 -6.83 7.16
N ILE A 42 -14.90 -7.01 6.71
CA ILE A 42 -14.22 -6.16 5.72
C ILE A 42 -13.65 -7.07 4.63
N THR A 43 -14.06 -6.90 3.37
CA THR A 43 -13.59 -7.77 2.28
C THR A 43 -13.19 -6.94 1.07
N ASN A 44 -11.91 -6.95 0.74
CA ASN A 44 -11.33 -6.23 -0.41
C ASN A 44 -11.75 -4.76 -0.47
N VAL A 45 -11.71 -4.07 0.66
CA VAL A 45 -12.06 -2.64 0.73
C VAL A 45 -10.78 -1.82 0.64
N ASP A 46 -10.67 -0.94 -0.36
CA ASP A 46 -9.49 -0.12 -0.56
C ASP A 46 -9.30 0.93 0.54
N LEU A 47 -8.05 1.33 0.75
CA LEU A 47 -7.71 2.43 1.64
C LEU A 47 -8.04 3.77 0.98
N THR A 48 -8.57 4.70 1.79
CA THR A 48 -8.76 6.11 1.43
C THR A 48 -7.93 6.99 2.37
N ALA A 49 -7.73 8.24 1.96
CA ALA A 49 -6.98 9.24 2.71
C ALA A 49 -7.78 10.54 2.73
N SER A 50 -8.16 11.00 3.91
CA SER A 50 -8.82 12.30 4.08
C SER A 50 -8.53 12.89 5.45
N LYS A 51 -8.50 14.22 5.54
CA LYS A 51 -8.31 15.00 6.77
C LYS A 51 -7.10 14.53 7.60
N GLY A 52 -6.01 14.19 6.93
CA GLY A 52 -4.76 13.74 7.55
C GLY A 52 -4.79 12.31 8.13
N SER A 53 -5.84 11.54 7.85
CA SER A 53 -6.05 10.18 8.35
C SER A 53 -6.16 9.16 7.22
N ILE A 54 -5.75 7.93 7.50
CA ILE A 54 -5.92 6.80 6.58
C ILE A 54 -7.10 5.95 7.05
N TYR A 55 -7.97 5.61 6.10
CA TYR A 55 -9.17 4.82 6.37
C TYR A 55 -9.25 3.57 5.50
N VAL A 56 -9.91 2.54 5.99
CA VAL A 56 -10.49 1.48 5.17
C VAL A 56 -11.88 1.93 4.73
N GLY A 57 -12.11 2.02 3.43
CA GLY A 57 -13.36 2.51 2.85
C GLY A 57 -13.60 4.00 3.10
N GLY A 58 -14.86 4.42 3.08
CA GLY A 58 -15.24 5.83 3.10
C GLY A 58 -15.15 6.50 1.73
N ASP A 59 -15.66 7.72 1.65
CA ASP A 59 -15.63 8.52 0.42
C ASP A 59 -14.27 9.20 0.21
N GLN A 60 -13.81 9.23 -1.04
CA GLN A 60 -12.58 9.89 -1.46
C GLN A 60 -12.86 11.15 -2.31
N ASN A 61 -14.02 11.79 -2.10
CA ASN A 61 -14.49 12.90 -2.93
C ASN A 61 -13.77 14.24 -2.68
N ASP A 62 -12.90 14.31 -1.67
CA ASP A 62 -12.16 15.49 -1.27
C ASP A 62 -10.71 15.53 -1.79
N ALA A 63 -10.28 14.48 -2.52
CA ALA A 63 -9.00 14.46 -3.21
C ALA A 63 -9.06 15.29 -4.49
N LYS A 64 -8.03 16.09 -4.75
CA LYS A 64 -7.85 16.86 -5.99
C LYS A 64 -6.83 16.16 -6.86
N CYS A 65 -7.25 15.58 -7.97
CA CYS A 65 -6.39 14.79 -8.84
C CYS A 65 -6.13 15.50 -10.18
N ASP A 66 -5.01 15.20 -10.81
CA ASP A 66 -4.58 15.81 -12.09
C ASP A 66 -5.46 15.41 -13.29
N ASP A 67 -6.42 14.50 -13.10
CA ASP A 67 -7.39 14.06 -14.10
C ASP A 67 -8.81 14.23 -13.54
N ASP A 68 -9.78 14.54 -14.41
CA ASP A 68 -11.18 14.83 -14.05
C ASP A 68 -11.97 13.54 -13.67
N GLY A 69 -11.31 12.38 -13.70
CA GLY A 69 -11.89 11.10 -13.32
C GLY A 69 -11.95 10.91 -11.80
N PRO A 70 -13.07 10.40 -11.24
CA PRO A 70 -13.17 10.15 -9.80
C PRO A 70 -12.14 9.11 -9.35
N GLN A 71 -11.35 9.45 -8.33
CA GLN A 71 -10.48 8.51 -7.63
C GLN A 71 -11.18 8.09 -6.33
N HIS A 72 -11.61 6.83 -6.27
CA HIS A 72 -12.36 6.31 -5.11
C HIS A 72 -11.46 5.78 -3.98
N PHE A 73 -10.14 5.83 -4.14
CA PHE A 73 -9.18 5.33 -3.17
C PHE A 73 -7.83 6.07 -3.24
N ALA A 74 -7.02 5.87 -2.20
CA ALA A 74 -5.69 6.47 -2.07
C ALA A 74 -4.63 5.68 -2.84
N THR A 75 -3.78 6.39 -3.59
CA THR A 75 -2.61 5.79 -4.25
C THR A 75 -1.37 6.07 -3.42
N PHE A 76 -0.54 5.04 -3.22
CA PHE A 76 0.64 5.10 -2.38
C PHE A 76 1.92 4.83 -3.18
N VAL A 77 3.05 5.27 -2.63
CA VAL A 77 4.40 4.93 -3.08
C VAL A 77 5.27 4.60 -1.87
N LEU A 78 5.83 3.39 -1.84
CA LEU A 78 6.79 2.95 -0.82
C LEU A 78 8.22 3.11 -1.34
N TYR A 79 9.09 3.72 -0.55
CA TYR A 79 10.52 3.86 -0.85
C TYR A 79 11.37 2.87 -0.04
N SER A 80 12.60 2.64 -0.52
CA SER A 80 13.53 1.65 0.05
C SER A 80 14.03 1.99 1.46
N ASP A 81 13.88 3.24 1.91
CA ASP A 81 14.15 3.68 3.28
C ASP A 81 12.98 3.40 4.25
N GLY A 82 11.93 2.75 3.76
CA GLY A 82 10.73 2.40 4.51
C GLY A 82 9.77 3.56 4.72
N THR A 83 9.90 4.64 3.95
CA THR A 83 8.94 5.75 3.96
C THR A 83 7.80 5.51 2.97
N LEU A 84 6.59 5.89 3.36
CA LEU A 84 5.37 5.70 2.57
C LEU A 84 4.69 7.04 2.32
N PHE A 85 4.40 7.31 1.05
CA PHE A 85 3.80 8.57 0.61
C PHE A 85 2.47 8.33 -0.09
N LEU A 86 1.59 9.32 -0.04
CA LEU A 86 0.49 9.44 -0.97
C LEU A 86 1.05 9.97 -2.30
N TYR A 87 0.66 9.33 -3.41
CA TYR A 87 1.22 9.64 -4.72
C TYR A 87 0.76 11.01 -5.22
N LYS A 88 1.72 11.93 -5.34
CA LYS A 88 1.55 13.28 -5.86
C LYS A 88 2.81 13.69 -6.62
N LEU A 89 2.67 14.34 -7.78
CA LEU A 89 3.79 14.85 -8.58
C LEU A 89 4.26 16.25 -8.14
N GLY A 90 3.37 17.03 -7.51
CA GLY A 90 3.64 18.37 -7.01
C GLY A 90 4.07 18.43 -5.54
N ASN A 91 4.64 19.57 -5.16
CA ASN A 91 4.92 19.91 -3.75
C ASN A 91 3.70 20.61 -3.10
N PRO A 92 3.60 20.60 -1.77
CA PRO A 92 4.35 19.73 -0.85
C PRO A 92 3.95 18.25 -0.98
N PRO A 93 4.86 17.30 -0.69
CA PRO A 93 4.54 15.87 -0.64
C PRO A 93 3.64 15.57 0.55
N GLN A 94 2.95 14.43 0.51
CA GLN A 94 2.10 13.96 1.60
C GLN A 94 2.62 12.62 2.11
N GLN A 95 3.11 12.60 3.34
CA GLN A 95 3.85 11.48 3.89
C GLN A 95 3.11 10.86 5.07
N LEU A 96 3.00 9.54 5.07
CA LEU A 96 2.40 8.78 6.15
C LEU A 96 3.29 8.75 7.38
N TRP A 97 2.65 8.58 8.53
CA TRP A 97 3.28 8.38 9.82
C TRP A 97 2.46 7.42 10.68
N VAL A 98 3.12 6.77 11.64
CA VAL A 98 2.49 5.93 12.66
C VAL A 98 3.04 6.32 14.03
N ASP A 99 2.17 6.62 15.00
CA ASP A 99 2.55 6.73 16.40
C ASP A 99 2.34 5.36 17.10
N ALA A 100 3.36 4.51 16.99
CA ALA A 100 3.40 3.19 17.62
C ALA A 100 3.79 3.24 19.11
N SER A 101 3.91 4.43 19.71
CA SER A 101 4.20 4.56 21.14
C SER A 101 3.03 4.08 21.99
N GLY A 102 3.27 3.88 23.30
CA GLY A 102 2.19 3.54 24.23
C GLY A 102 1.07 4.59 24.28
N MET A 103 1.35 5.86 23.95
CA MET A 103 0.34 6.93 23.89
C MET A 103 -0.40 6.94 22.54
N GLY A 104 0.30 6.71 21.43
CA GLY A 104 -0.30 6.70 20.10
C GLY A 104 -1.01 5.39 19.75
N MET A 105 -0.63 4.28 20.38
CA MET A 105 -1.24 2.95 20.24
C MET A 105 -1.33 2.42 18.81
N GLY A 106 -0.54 2.96 17.88
CA GLY A 106 -0.51 2.61 16.46
C GLY A 106 -1.35 3.51 15.56
N ILE A 107 -1.83 4.66 16.04
CA ILE A 107 -2.60 5.59 15.20
C ILE A 107 -1.79 5.98 13.98
N THR A 108 -2.45 5.94 12.82
CA THR A 108 -1.84 6.17 11.51
C THR A 108 -2.49 7.36 10.83
N GLY A 109 -1.66 8.19 10.23
CA GLY A 109 -2.12 9.34 9.45
C GLY A 109 -1.08 9.78 8.45
N TYR A 110 -1.28 10.97 7.91
CA TYR A 110 -0.31 11.64 7.05
C TYR A 110 -0.32 13.14 7.34
N THR A 111 0.68 13.81 6.78
CA THR A 111 0.92 15.26 6.90
C THR A 111 1.46 15.75 5.58
N SER A 112 1.32 17.05 5.31
CA SER A 112 1.81 17.68 4.08
C SER A 112 3.01 18.58 4.35
N GLY A 113 4.08 18.39 3.58
CA GLY A 113 5.27 19.23 3.65
C GLY A 113 5.90 19.26 5.05
N ASP A 114 6.08 20.46 5.60
CA ASP A 114 6.75 20.70 6.89
C ASP A 114 5.81 20.54 8.11
N GLU A 115 4.56 20.13 7.89
CA GLU A 115 3.62 19.81 8.96
C GLU A 115 4.21 18.75 9.91
N GLN A 116 4.16 19.05 11.20
CA GLN A 116 4.69 18.15 12.22
C GLN A 116 3.67 17.03 12.50
N PRO A 117 4.08 15.76 12.44
CA PRO A 117 3.23 14.66 12.87
C PRO A 117 3.13 14.67 14.40
N PRO A 118 2.31 13.80 15.02
CA PRO A 118 2.31 13.63 16.47
C PRO A 118 3.73 13.41 17.01
N LYS A 119 4.00 13.90 18.22
CA LYS A 119 5.36 13.98 18.80
C LYS A 119 6.16 12.67 18.75
N ASN A 120 5.50 11.52 18.90
CA ASN A 120 6.16 10.21 18.90
C ASN A 120 5.95 9.42 17.60
N ALA A 121 5.36 10.05 16.59
CA ALA A 121 5.11 9.41 15.32
C ALA A 121 6.42 9.18 14.55
N SER A 122 6.49 8.03 13.88
CA SER A 122 7.54 7.71 12.93
C SER A 122 7.02 7.80 11.50
N ARG A 123 7.84 8.35 10.61
CA ARG A 123 7.53 8.50 9.17
C ARG A 123 8.09 7.37 8.29
N GLY A 124 8.78 6.41 8.89
CA GLY A 124 9.45 5.31 8.20
C GLY A 124 9.17 3.97 8.83
N LYS A 125 9.82 2.90 8.33
CA LYS A 125 9.64 1.49 8.74
C LYS A 125 8.35 0.83 8.24
N PHE A 126 7.71 1.42 7.23
CA PHE A 126 6.75 0.70 6.41
C PHE A 126 7.47 -0.34 5.56
N ALA A 127 6.83 -1.47 5.36
CA ALA A 127 7.32 -2.52 4.47
C ALA A 127 6.14 -3.28 3.86
N VAL A 128 6.31 -3.73 2.61
CA VAL A 128 5.46 -4.76 2.03
C VAL A 128 6.19 -6.09 2.24
N ASP A 129 5.58 -7.01 2.97
CA ASP A 129 6.18 -8.31 3.26
C ASP A 129 6.19 -9.26 2.05
N GLN A 130 6.73 -10.46 2.23
CA GLN A 130 6.85 -11.46 1.17
C GLN A 130 5.49 -11.91 0.61
N ASP A 131 4.43 -11.81 1.42
CA ASP A 131 3.07 -12.14 1.03
C ASP A 131 2.34 -10.92 0.43
N GLY A 132 3.02 -9.78 0.30
CA GLY A 132 2.48 -8.54 -0.26
C GLY A 132 1.62 -7.73 0.70
N PHE A 133 1.74 -7.94 2.02
CA PHE A 133 1.00 -7.17 3.01
C PHE A 133 1.81 -5.97 3.49
N LEU A 134 1.17 -4.80 3.50
CA LEU A 134 1.71 -3.59 4.10
C LEU A 134 1.73 -3.75 5.63
N THR A 135 2.89 -3.54 6.21
CA THR A 135 3.17 -3.60 7.64
C THR A 135 3.95 -2.37 8.09
N PHE A 136 3.97 -2.12 9.39
CA PHE A 136 4.81 -1.12 10.02
C PHE A 136 5.62 -1.79 11.13
N GLU A 137 6.95 -1.77 11.03
CA GLU A 137 7.84 -2.53 11.93
C GLU A 137 7.50 -4.03 12.00
N GLY A 138 7.02 -4.60 10.89
CA GLY A 138 6.55 -6.00 10.84
C GLY A 138 5.21 -6.24 11.56
N THR A 139 4.60 -5.19 12.12
CA THR A 139 3.27 -5.25 12.73
C THR A 139 2.20 -5.01 11.67
N GLY A 140 1.15 -5.86 11.68
CA GLY A 140 -0.03 -5.69 10.83
C GLY A 140 -0.94 -4.56 11.29
N ALA A 141 -2.11 -4.44 10.67
CA ALA A 141 -3.06 -3.37 10.95
C ALA A 141 -4.36 -3.87 11.57
N LYS A 142 -5.01 -2.96 12.29
CA LYS A 142 -6.41 -3.06 12.72
C LYS A 142 -7.22 -1.96 12.05
N ALA A 143 -8.47 -2.28 11.75
CA ALA A 143 -9.48 -1.34 11.31
C ALA A 143 -10.42 -1.06 12.49
N CYS A 144 -10.53 0.20 12.90
CA CYS A 144 -11.35 0.63 14.04
C CYS A 144 -12.55 1.47 13.58
N PRO A 145 -13.76 1.24 14.13
CA PRO A 145 -14.96 1.95 13.72
C PRO A 145 -14.77 3.47 13.77
N THR A 146 -15.36 4.17 12.81
CA THR A 146 -15.55 5.63 12.91
C THR A 146 -17.04 5.94 13.13
N ASN A 147 -17.38 7.22 13.22
CA ASN A 147 -18.79 7.65 13.27
C ASN A 147 -19.52 7.48 11.93
N ASP A 148 -18.79 7.19 10.85
CA ASP A 148 -19.34 7.01 9.51
C ASP A 148 -19.43 5.52 9.15
N GLN A 149 -20.60 5.08 8.69
CA GLN A 149 -20.84 3.70 8.31
C GLN A 149 -19.92 3.29 7.14
N GLY A 150 -19.29 2.11 7.27
CA GLY A 150 -18.40 1.60 6.21
C GLY A 150 -17.04 2.29 6.14
N LYS A 151 -16.72 3.19 7.08
CA LYS A 151 -15.42 3.84 7.19
C LYS A 151 -14.74 3.46 8.50
N TRP A 152 -13.51 2.99 8.41
CA TRP A 152 -12.73 2.54 9.55
C TRP A 152 -11.38 3.22 9.59
N SER A 153 -10.93 3.69 10.75
CA SER A 153 -9.58 4.22 10.92
C SER A 153 -8.54 3.10 10.92
N VAL A 154 -7.39 3.31 10.28
CA VAL A 154 -6.29 2.35 10.23
C VAL A 154 -5.33 2.56 11.40
N TRP A 155 -4.96 1.46 12.07
CA TRP A 155 -4.01 1.46 13.18
C TRP A 155 -3.01 0.32 13.02
N PHE A 156 -1.70 0.61 12.95
CA PHE A 156 -0.67 -0.43 12.95
C PHE A 156 -0.32 -0.83 14.39
N THR A 157 -0.94 -1.90 14.88
CA THR A 157 -0.88 -2.28 16.29
C THR A 157 -1.32 -3.71 16.53
N SER A 158 -0.77 -4.34 17.58
CA SER A 158 -1.26 -5.61 18.13
C SER A 158 -2.25 -5.40 19.28
N ASN A 159 -2.45 -4.16 19.75
CA ASN A 159 -3.37 -3.85 20.84
C ASN A 159 -4.81 -4.12 20.40
N GLN A 160 -5.59 -4.85 21.20
CA GLN A 160 -6.98 -5.18 20.87
C GLN A 160 -7.94 -3.99 20.92
N ARG A 161 -7.59 -2.92 21.64
CA ARG A 161 -8.41 -1.72 21.83
C ARG A 161 -7.59 -0.45 21.59
N PRO A 162 -7.07 -0.23 20.38
CA PRO A 162 -6.27 0.95 20.07
C PRO A 162 -7.12 2.21 20.21
N GLY A 163 -6.54 3.28 20.78
CA GLY A 163 -7.28 4.49 21.14
C GLY A 163 -8.38 4.27 22.19
N ASN A 164 -8.32 3.17 22.95
CA ASN A 164 -9.38 2.70 23.86
C ASN A 164 -10.72 2.37 23.18
N GLN A 165 -10.71 2.22 21.85
CA GLN A 165 -11.91 1.98 21.06
C GLN A 165 -12.35 0.52 21.11
N ASP A 166 -13.66 0.31 21.04
CA ASP A 166 -14.31 -0.99 20.90
C ASP A 166 -14.58 -1.30 19.42
N GLY A 167 -14.71 -2.59 19.10
CA GLY A 167 -15.12 -3.04 17.77
C GLY A 167 -14.02 -3.00 16.70
N CYS A 168 -12.77 -2.75 17.09
CA CYS A 168 -11.64 -2.87 16.16
C CYS A 168 -11.42 -4.33 15.73
N VAL A 169 -11.11 -4.53 14.45
CA VAL A 169 -10.88 -5.86 13.87
C VAL A 169 -9.50 -5.92 13.21
N ASP A 170 -8.85 -7.10 13.28
CA ASP A 170 -7.61 -7.35 12.55
C ASP A 170 -7.86 -7.34 11.04
N VAL A 171 -7.02 -6.61 10.30
CA VAL A 171 -7.08 -6.54 8.83
C VAL A 171 -5.71 -6.82 8.23
N LYS A 172 -5.72 -7.57 7.13
CA LYS A 172 -4.57 -7.69 6.23
C LYS A 172 -4.66 -6.61 5.18
N LEU A 173 -3.59 -5.83 5.01
CA LEU A 173 -3.51 -4.74 4.04
C LEU A 173 -2.73 -5.20 2.81
N LYS A 174 -3.40 -5.75 1.80
CA LYS A 174 -2.76 -6.29 0.59
C LYS A 174 -2.40 -5.14 -0.36
N ALA A 175 -1.13 -4.94 -0.62
CA ALA A 175 -0.65 -3.99 -1.62
C ALA A 175 -0.75 -4.60 -3.03
N TYR A 176 -1.14 -3.79 -4.01
CA TYR A 176 -1.24 -4.19 -5.41
C TYR A 176 -0.81 -3.07 -6.35
N LYS A 177 -0.24 -3.42 -7.51
CA LYS A 177 0.23 -2.44 -8.49
C LYS A 177 -0.94 -1.64 -9.08
N ALA A 178 -0.78 -0.32 -9.15
CA ALA A 178 -1.78 0.61 -9.68
C ALA A 178 -1.15 1.63 -10.66
N PRO A 179 -0.53 1.18 -11.77
CA PRO A 179 0.30 2.04 -12.63
C PRO A 179 -0.49 3.15 -13.35
N ALA A 180 -1.77 2.91 -13.62
CA ALA A 180 -2.65 3.86 -14.32
C ALA A 180 -3.16 5.01 -13.42
N ARG A 181 -2.76 5.08 -12.15
CA ARG A 181 -3.25 6.10 -11.22
C ARG A 181 -2.52 7.43 -11.39
N VAL A 182 -3.32 8.49 -11.24
CA VAL A 182 -2.93 9.89 -11.39
C VAL A 182 -2.47 10.46 -10.06
N SER A 183 -1.74 11.57 -10.12
CA SER A 183 -1.30 12.27 -8.91
C SER A 183 -2.49 12.98 -8.27
N CYS A 184 -2.59 12.89 -6.94
CA CYS A 184 -3.68 13.46 -6.18
C CYS A 184 -3.17 14.17 -4.92
N GLU A 185 -3.81 15.28 -4.59
CA GLU A 185 -3.68 15.95 -3.31
C GLU A 185 -4.87 15.61 -2.42
N TYR A 186 -4.59 14.92 -1.31
CA TYR A 186 -5.59 14.49 -0.34
C TYR A 186 -5.79 15.56 0.73
N SER A 187 -7.00 15.74 1.23
CA SER A 187 -7.26 16.78 2.25
C SER A 187 -6.45 16.50 3.52
N HIS A 188 -5.86 17.50 4.15
CA HIS A 188 -5.18 17.34 5.44
C HIS A 188 -5.92 18.14 6.53
N GLY A 189 -5.82 17.70 7.79
CA GLY A 189 -6.42 18.42 8.90
C GLY A 189 -5.71 19.76 9.08
N GLN A 190 -6.47 20.86 9.14
CA GLN A 190 -5.94 22.16 9.58
C GLN A 190 -5.68 22.18 11.08
#